data_AF-A0A0P0FSB7-F1
#
_entry.id   AF-A0A0P0FSB7-F1
#
_cell.length_a   1.000
_cell.length_b   1.000
_cell.length_c   1.000
_cell.angle_alpha   90.00
_cell.angle_beta   90.00
_cell.angle_gamma   90.00
#
_symmetry.space_group_name_H-M   'P 1'
#
loop_
_entity.id
_entity.type
_entity.pdbx_description
1 polymer ?
#
loop_
_entity_poly.entity_id
_entity_poly.type
_entity_poly.pdbx_seq_one_letter_code
_entity_poly.pdbx_strand_id
1 'polypeptide(L)'
;MKVKVTSVFRDKFTHQLYSVGEVVEIEDEARVRDLENRKLAECVEEVKAFGEKKEEKISLFEKEFEKKTLVDALKAIGDKAAMNMKGETLIANVAALDEVTIAKLKEALGIEV
;
A
#
# COMPACT_ATOMS: atom_id res chain seq x y z
N MET A 1 6.69 2.51 22.54
CA MET A 1 7.04 1.72 21.33
C MET A 1 6.01 0.66 21.04
N LYS A 2 5.37 0.71 19.87
CA LYS A 2 4.48 -0.38 19.43
C LYS A 2 5.29 -1.48 18.76
N VAL A 3 5.04 -2.73 19.15
CA VAL A 3 5.67 -3.92 18.55
C VAL A 3 4.59 -4.86 18.01
N LYS A 4 4.84 -5.47 16.85
CA LYS A 4 3.97 -6.48 16.25
C LYS A 4 4.59 -7.82 16.50
N VAL A 5 3.86 -8.69 17.18
CA VAL A 5 4.29 -10.04 17.49
C VAL A 5 4.40 -10.82 16.19
N THR A 6 5.57 -11.38 15.92
CA THR A 6 5.85 -12.18 14.71
C THR A 6 5.84 -13.67 15.00
N SER A 7 6.01 -14.06 16.27
CA SER A 7 6.01 -15.45 16.72
C SER A 7 5.24 -15.59 18.03
N VAL A 8 4.54 -16.71 18.25
CA VAL A 8 3.79 -16.91 19.50
C VAL A 8 4.75 -17.07 20.66
N PHE A 9 4.66 -16.20 21.66
CA PHE A 9 5.46 -16.33 22.88
C PHE A 9 4.66 -15.98 24.12
N ARG A 10 5.06 -16.58 25.25
CA ARG A 10 4.51 -16.23 26.55
C ARG A 10 5.42 -15.25 27.25
N ASP A 11 4.86 -14.13 27.66
CA ASP A 11 5.60 -13.10 28.35
C ASP A 11 5.97 -13.52 29.76
N LYS A 12 7.19 -13.19 30.17
CA LYS A 12 7.67 -13.50 31.52
C LYS A 12 7.17 -12.51 32.57
N PHE A 13 6.83 -11.27 32.18
CA PHE A 13 6.46 -10.20 33.10
C PHE A 13 4.95 -10.13 33.30
N THR A 14 4.17 -10.24 32.23
CA THR A 14 2.70 -10.18 32.26
C THR A 14 2.04 -11.56 32.27
N HIS A 15 2.81 -12.64 32.05
CA HIS A 15 2.32 -14.00 31.84
C HIS A 15 1.33 -14.16 30.67
N GLN A 16 1.16 -13.11 29.86
CA GLN A 16 0.27 -13.07 28.71
C GLN A 16 0.84 -13.90 27.56
N LEU A 17 -0.05 -14.62 26.87
CA LEU A 17 0.31 -15.31 25.64
C LEU A 17 0.06 -14.36 24.47
N TYR A 18 1.13 -13.98 23.79
CA TYR A 18 1.05 -13.14 22.60
C TYR A 18 0.98 -14.01 21.35
N SER A 19 0.04 -13.70 20.48
CA SER A 19 -0.17 -14.42 19.22
C SER A 19 0.42 -13.66 18.04
N VAL A 20 0.79 -14.39 16.97
CA VAL A 20 1.31 -13.76 15.74
C VAL A 20 0.31 -12.75 15.18
N GLY A 21 0.80 -11.56 14.87
CA GLY A 21 0.00 -10.44 14.37
C GLY A 21 -0.55 -9.51 15.44
N GLU A 22 -0.44 -9.87 16.73
CA GLU A 22 -0.88 -9.04 17.84
C GLU A 22 0.04 -7.82 18.01
N VAL A 23 -0.55 -6.63 18.16
CA VAL A 23 0.19 -5.39 18.37
C VAL A 23 0.18 -5.05 19.85
N VAL A 24 1.37 -4.96 20.43
CA VAL A 24 1.59 -4.72 21.86
C VAL A 24 2.28 -3.39 22.03
N GLU A 25 1.80 -2.58 22.96
CA GLU A 25 2.46 -1.33 23.34
C GLU A 25 3.43 -1.59 24.49
N ILE A 26 4.71 -1.32 24.26
CA ILE A 26 5.78 -1.50 25.23
C ILE A 26 6.46 -0.14 25.40
N GLU A 27 6.45 0.39 26.61
CA GLU A 27 7.14 1.65 26.95
C GLU A 27 8.67 1.45 27.07
N ASP A 28 9.10 0.22 27.34
CA ASP A 28 10.49 -0.14 27.62
C ASP A 28 11.28 -0.52 26.35
N GLU A 29 12.14 0.39 25.88
CA GLU A 29 12.89 0.24 24.62
C GLU A 29 13.86 -0.96 24.64
N ALA A 30 14.46 -1.26 25.79
CA ALA A 30 15.34 -2.43 25.96
C ALA A 30 14.58 -3.75 25.73
N ARG A 31 13.32 -3.80 26.15
CA ARG A 31 12.44 -4.95 25.96
C ARG A 31 12.00 -5.10 24.50
N VAL A 32 11.71 -4.01 23.81
CA VAL A 32 11.44 -4.03 22.36
C VAL A 32 12.62 -4.62 21.60
N ARG A 33 13.84 -4.20 21.93
CA ARG A 33 15.06 -4.68 21.28
C ARG A 33 15.35 -6.15 21.58
N ASP A 34 15.06 -6.65 22.78
CA ASP A 34 15.14 -8.09 23.11
C ASP A 34 14.18 -8.92 22.24
N LEU A 35 12.93 -8.47 22.13
CA LEU A 35 11.90 -9.15 21.34
C LEU A 35 12.23 -9.18 19.85
N GLU A 36 12.80 -8.09 19.33
CA GLU A 36 13.26 -7.98 17.95
C GLU A 36 14.46 -8.89 17.67
N ASN A 37 15.47 -8.87 18.55
CA ASN A 37 16.65 -9.72 18.41
C ASN A 37 16.29 -11.22 18.44
N ARG A 38 15.26 -11.58 19.21
CA ARG A 38 14.73 -12.95 19.28
C ARG A 38 13.73 -13.28 18.18
N LYS A 39 13.44 -12.35 17.27
CA LYS A 39 12.41 -12.48 16.22
C LYS A 39 11.03 -12.88 16.77
N LEU A 40 10.70 -12.40 17.97
CA LEU A 40 9.42 -12.66 18.62
C LEU A 40 8.41 -11.53 18.36
N ALA A 41 8.89 -10.30 18.26
CA ALA A 41 8.12 -9.16 17.84
C ALA A 41 9.00 -8.19 17.03
N GLU A 42 8.41 -7.47 16.11
CA GLU A 42 9.08 -6.45 15.28
C GLU A 42 8.61 -5.06 15.73
N CYS A 43 9.51 -4.08 15.84
CA CYS A 43 9.11 -2.72 16.16
C CYS A 43 8.31 -2.11 15.00
N VAL A 44 7.08 -1.66 15.30
CA VAL A 44 6.15 -1.07 14.32
C VAL A 44 6.10 0.44 14.42
N GLU A 45 6.90 1.04 15.30
CA GLU A 45 6.94 2.49 15.42
C GLU A 45 7.64 3.08 14.18
N GLU A 46 6.79 3.62 13.30
CA GLU A 46 7.11 4.34 12.07
C GLU A 46 7.67 3.55 10.88
N VAL A 47 7.03 2.44 10.54
CA VAL A 47 6.80 2.15 9.12
C VAL A 47 5.33 2.39 8.83
N LYS A 48 5.05 3.54 8.18
CA LYS A 48 3.96 3.68 7.21
C LYS A 48 4.17 2.70 6.03
N ALA A 49 4.43 1.42 6.31
CA ALA A 49 4.37 0.36 5.32
C ALA A 49 2.97 -0.18 5.42
N PHE A 50 2.15 0.32 4.50
CA PHE A 50 1.09 -0.48 3.93
C PHE A 50 0.00 -0.86 4.94
N GLY A 51 -0.54 0.16 5.60
CA GLY A 51 -1.98 0.15 5.77
C GLY A 51 -2.58 0.00 4.38
N GLU A 52 -3.03 -1.22 4.07
CA GLU A 52 -4.05 -1.55 3.10
C GLU A 52 -5.27 -0.63 3.30
N LYS A 53 -5.15 0.64 2.93
CA LYS A 53 -6.22 1.21 2.15
C LYS A 53 -6.15 0.44 0.85
N LYS A 54 -7.23 -0.25 0.50
CA LYS A 54 -7.53 -0.65 -0.87
C LYS A 54 -7.55 0.60 -1.77
N GLU A 55 -6.42 1.22 -1.99
CA GLU A 55 -6.20 2.09 -3.13
C GLU A 55 -5.74 1.13 -4.21
N GLU A 56 -6.72 0.64 -4.97
CA GLU A 56 -6.52 -0.25 -6.11
C GLU A 56 -5.44 0.38 -7.01
N LYS A 57 -4.20 -0.09 -6.85
CA LYS A 57 -3.12 0.26 -7.76
C LYS A 57 -3.43 -0.41 -9.09
N ILE A 58 -3.55 0.40 -10.12
CA ILE A 58 -3.83 -0.02 -11.48
C ILE A 58 -2.49 -0.11 -12.20
N SER A 59 -2.12 -1.31 -12.63
CA SER A 59 -0.95 -1.51 -13.48
C SER A 59 -1.30 -1.14 -14.92
N LEU A 60 -0.65 -0.12 -15.46
CA LEU A 60 -0.88 0.40 -16.81
C LEU A 60 0.47 0.83 -17.40
N PHE A 61 0.74 0.48 -18.66
CA PHE A 61 2.04 0.74 -19.31
C PHE A 61 3.25 0.22 -18.50
N GLU A 62 3.14 -1.00 -17.95
CA GLU A 62 4.19 -1.63 -17.12
C GLU A 62 4.55 -0.87 -15.83
N LYS A 63 3.76 0.13 -15.44
CA LYS A 63 3.94 0.93 -14.23
C LYS A 63 2.67 0.93 -13.39
N GLU A 64 2.81 1.06 -12.08
CA GLU A 64 1.68 1.06 -11.15
C GLU A 64 1.23 2.50 -10.86
N PHE A 65 -0.06 2.76 -11.06
CA PHE A 65 -0.68 4.06 -10.77
C PHE A 65 -1.84 3.92 -9.80
N GLU A 66 -2.04 4.92 -8.96
CA GLU A 66 -3.24 4.97 -8.12
C GLU A 66 -4.47 5.21 -9.01
N LYS A 67 -5.57 4.52 -8.71
CA LYS A 67 -6.86 4.70 -9.41
C LYS A 67 -7.28 6.17 -9.51
N LYS A 68 -7.04 6.95 -8.45
CA LYS A 68 -7.32 8.39 -8.45
C LYS A 68 -6.50 9.12 -9.52
N THR A 69 -5.20 8.86 -9.58
CA THR A 69 -4.28 9.46 -10.55
C THR A 69 -4.65 9.10 -11.98
N LEU A 70 -5.01 7.83 -12.24
CA LEU A 70 -5.46 7.41 -13.56
C LEU A 70 -6.76 8.11 -13.97
N VAL A 71 -7.74 8.20 -13.06
CA VAL A 71 -9.01 8.89 -13.32
C VAL A 71 -8.80 10.38 -13.56
N ASP A 72 -7.88 11.02 -12.82
CA ASP A 72 -7.56 12.44 -13.00
C ASP A 72 -6.87 12.70 -14.35
N ALA A 73 -5.89 11.87 -14.72
CA ALA A 73 -5.21 11.94 -16.02
C ALA A 73 -6.18 11.68 -17.19
N LEU A 74 -7.06 10.68 -17.07
CA LEU A 74 -8.12 10.41 -18.05
C LEU A 74 -9.08 11.59 -18.18
N LYS A 75 -9.49 12.23 -17.07
CA LYS A 75 -10.31 13.44 -17.12
C LYS A 75 -9.56 14.62 -17.73
N ALA A 76 -8.26 14.76 -17.48
CA ALA A 76 -7.43 15.83 -18.03
C ALA A 76 -7.35 15.77 -19.56
N ILE A 77 -7.33 14.56 -20.13
CA ILE A 77 -7.39 14.35 -21.59
C ILE A 77 -8.82 14.41 -22.17
N GLY A 78 -9.84 14.65 -21.32
CA GLY A 78 -11.24 14.73 -21.72
C GLY A 78 -11.95 13.38 -21.86
N ASP A 79 -11.37 12.30 -21.33
CA ASP A 79 -11.91 10.95 -21.45
C ASP A 79 -12.87 10.57 -20.31
N LYS A 80 -13.69 9.53 -20.52
CA LYS A 80 -14.68 9.06 -19.55
C LYS A 80 -14.02 8.17 -18.50
N ALA A 81 -13.60 8.79 -17.40
CA ALA A 81 -13.16 8.09 -16.21
C ALA A 81 -13.94 8.53 -14.96
N ALA A 82 -14.36 7.53 -14.17
CA ALA A 82 -14.99 7.74 -12.88
C ALA A 82 -14.30 6.88 -11.81
N MET A 83 -14.12 7.44 -10.61
CA MET A 83 -13.53 6.73 -9.47
C MET A 83 -14.37 5.52 -9.01
N ASN A 84 -15.66 5.49 -9.36
CA ASN A 84 -16.55 4.35 -9.12
C ASN A 84 -16.33 3.19 -10.12
N MET A 85 -15.68 3.42 -11.26
CA MET A 85 -15.41 2.34 -12.23
C MET A 85 -14.39 1.35 -11.66
N LYS A 86 -14.48 0.06 -12.03
CA LYS A 86 -13.47 -0.93 -11.64
C LYS A 86 -12.13 -0.64 -12.31
N GLY A 87 -11.01 -0.97 -11.66
CA GLY A 87 -9.67 -0.80 -12.22
C GLY A 87 -9.51 -1.46 -13.59
N GLU A 88 -10.04 -2.67 -13.75
CA GLU A 88 -10.07 -3.40 -15.04
C GLU A 88 -10.79 -2.62 -16.15
N THR A 89 -11.91 -1.95 -15.83
CA THR A 89 -12.66 -1.14 -16.81
C THR A 89 -11.89 0.10 -17.23
N LEU A 90 -11.17 0.73 -16.29
CA LEU A 90 -10.32 1.88 -16.61
C LEU A 90 -9.16 1.47 -17.54
N ILE A 91 -8.54 0.31 -17.30
CA ILE A 91 -7.48 -0.22 -18.17
C ILE A 91 -8.04 -0.49 -19.57
N ALA A 92 -9.23 -1.11 -19.67
CA ALA A 92 -9.86 -1.38 -20.96
C ALA A 92 -10.19 -0.10 -21.74
N ASN A 93 -10.67 0.94 -21.06
CA ASN A 93 -10.89 2.25 -21.68
C ASN A 93 -9.58 2.82 -22.23
N VAL A 94 -8.50 2.83 -21.44
CA VAL A 94 -7.18 3.31 -21.90
C VAL A 94 -6.68 2.52 -23.10
N ALA A 95 -6.81 1.19 -23.08
CA ALA A 95 -6.38 0.33 -24.18
C ALA A 95 -7.23 0.52 -25.45
N ALA A 96 -8.45 1.05 -25.32
CA ALA A 96 -9.33 1.40 -26.42
C ALA A 96 -9.13 2.83 -26.95
N LEU A 97 -8.24 3.62 -26.34
CA LEU A 97 -7.89 4.96 -26.81
C LEU A 97 -6.94 4.92 -28.00
N ASP A 98 -7.00 5.94 -28.84
CA ASP A 98 -6.06 6.16 -29.93
C ASP A 98 -4.62 6.44 -29.41
N GLU A 99 -3.63 6.16 -30.26
CA GLU A 99 -2.21 6.39 -29.94
C GLU A 99 -1.90 7.84 -29.53
N VAL A 100 -2.63 8.81 -30.12
CA VAL A 100 -2.49 10.24 -29.83
C VAL A 100 -2.97 10.59 -28.42
N THR A 101 -4.06 9.99 -27.96
CA THR A 101 -4.61 10.22 -26.60
C THR A 101 -3.85 9.40 -25.57
N ILE A 102 -3.38 8.20 -25.92
CA ILE A 102 -2.46 7.41 -25.10
C ILE A 102 -1.17 8.19 -24.83
N ALA A 103 -0.58 8.86 -25.83
CA ALA A 103 0.61 9.68 -25.62
C ALA A 103 0.37 10.82 -24.63
N LYS A 104 -0.76 11.53 -24.74
CA LYS A 104 -1.16 12.58 -23.78
C LYS A 104 -1.41 12.02 -22.38
N LEU A 105 -2.00 10.83 -22.29
CA LEU A 105 -2.22 10.15 -21.00
C LEU A 105 -0.89 9.77 -20.35
N LYS A 106 0.05 9.21 -21.12
CA LYS A 106 1.40 8.89 -20.67
C LYS A 106 2.12 10.13 -20.13
N GLU A 107 2.06 11.24 -20.88
CA GLU A 107 2.61 12.52 -20.44
C GLU A 107 1.96 13.02 -19.14
N ALA A 108 0.63 12.96 -19.04
CA ALA A 108 -0.11 13.31 -17.82
C ALA A 108 0.22 12.39 -16.62
N LEU A 109 0.56 11.13 -16.88
CA LEU A 109 1.02 10.16 -15.89
C LEU A 109 2.53 10.25 -15.60
N GLY A 110 3.26 11.17 -16.24
CA GLY A 110 4.72 11.29 -16.09
C GLY A 110 5.48 10.07 -16.61
N ILE A 111 4.92 9.40 -17.62
CA ILE A 111 5.57 8.36 -18.40
C ILE A 111 6.12 9.06 -19.64
N GLU A 112 7.40 9.44 -19.59
CA GLU A 112 8.11 9.91 -20.78
C GLU A 112 7.99 8.85 -21.90
N VAL A 113 7.67 9.31 -23.11
CA VAL A 113 7.52 8.50 -24.33
C VAL A 113 8.78 8.61 -25.17
#